data_AF-A0A8T5MRN6-F1
#
_entry.id   AF-A0A8T5MRN6-F1
#
_cell.length_a   1.000
_cell.length_b   1.000
_cell.length_c   1.000
_cell.angle_alpha   90.00
_cell.angle_beta   90.00
_cell.angle_gamma   90.00
#
_symmetry.space_group_name_H-M   'P 1'
#
loop_
_entity.id
_entity.type
_entity.pdbx_description
1 polymer ?
#
loop_
_entity_poly.entity_id
_entity_poly.type
_entity_poly.pdbx_seq_one_letter_code
_entity_poly.pdbx_strand_id
1 'polypeptide(L)'
;MVNKPDKQILEYKKNLFTEHVGKSAKLLDVPVPKVKFWGHWGDHFHEGERAHIHIEENKICIAETELNLMTEEEIKVTASHEVSHIHHQDHGMEFQRTQNITEFGLWERPPGTIGALPEDYEPEKIKERKNRQVKYRCNYHLCNKRTKTKKCKYCENYFCADHINPSEPHMGNISESYNRLEEKNTHPCMPYFHYLEKKKKLEDERYGKALDRMFFRKKEAQVVEYKIIPKKETERKSKPDNLERERIHQKDEEIKKTLREGLEMHRLKKRRKKRPILIIVILFLIL
;
A
#
# COMPACT_ATOMS: atom_id res chain seq x y z
N MET A 1 13.74 25.47 25.59
CA MET A 1 12.85 25.30 26.76
C MET A 1 11.53 24.78 26.22
N VAL A 2 11.16 23.53 26.54
CA VAL A 2 9.86 22.99 26.17
C VAL A 2 8.87 23.54 27.19
N ASN A 3 7.93 24.38 26.76
CA ASN A 3 6.87 24.87 27.64
C ASN A 3 6.11 23.64 28.17
N LYS A 4 6.08 23.46 29.50
CA LYS A 4 5.27 22.41 30.09
C LYS A 4 3.83 22.64 29.64
N PRO A 5 3.18 21.64 29.01
CA PRO A 5 1.81 21.80 28.56
C PRO A 5 0.93 22.08 29.78
N ASP A 6 -0.07 22.95 29.58
CA ASP A 6 -1.07 23.20 30.59
C ASP A 6 -1.76 21.87 30.93
N LYS A 7 -1.69 21.47 32.20
CA LYS A 7 -2.24 20.22 32.70
C LYS A 7 -3.73 20.09 32.36
N GLN A 8 -4.45 21.21 32.29
CA GLN A 8 -5.87 21.24 31.93
C GLN A 8 -6.09 20.86 30.45
N ILE A 9 -5.24 21.35 29.54
CA ILE A 9 -5.34 21.05 28.11
C ILE A 9 -5.07 19.56 27.85
N LEU A 10 -4.04 18.99 28.50
CA LEU A 10 -3.72 17.58 28.36
C LEU A 10 -4.88 16.70 28.85
N GLU A 11 -5.47 17.02 30.00
CA GLU A 11 -6.60 16.26 30.55
C GLU A 11 -7.83 16.32 29.63
N TYR A 12 -8.14 17.50 29.09
CA TYR A 12 -9.19 17.67 28.08
C TYR A 12 -8.95 16.76 26.87
N LYS A 13 -7.73 16.75 26.33
CA LYS A 13 -7.37 15.92 25.17
C LYS A 13 -7.42 14.41 25.46
N LYS A 14 -7.05 13.98 26.68
CA LYS A 14 -7.20 12.59 27.13
C LYS A 14 -8.66 12.16 27.15
N ASN A 15 -9.53 13.02 27.68
CA ASN A 15 -10.96 12.78 27.71
C ASN A 15 -11.54 12.73 26.29
N LEU A 16 -11.16 13.67 25.43
CA LEU A 16 -11.57 13.71 24.02
C LEU A 16 -11.17 12.44 23.27
N PHE A 17 -9.92 11.97 23.43
CA PHE A 17 -9.45 10.73 22.80
C PHE A 17 -10.25 9.51 23.30
N THR A 18 -10.44 9.40 24.62
CA THR A 18 -11.18 8.29 25.24
C THR A 18 -12.65 8.27 24.82
N GLU A 19 -13.30 9.43 24.78
CA GLU A 19 -14.68 9.58 24.31
C GLU A 19 -14.81 9.14 22.85
N HIS A 20 -13.89 9.59 21.98
CA HIS A 20 -13.95 9.26 20.57
C HIS A 20 -13.69 7.77 20.31
N VAL A 21 -12.76 7.15 21.04
CA VAL A 21 -12.57 5.68 21.03
C VAL A 21 -13.86 4.95 21.38
N GLY A 22 -14.57 5.39 22.42
CA GLY A 22 -15.86 4.80 22.82
C GLY A 22 -16.94 4.97 21.76
N LYS A 23 -17.05 6.17 21.16
CA LYS A 23 -17.97 6.46 20.05
C LYS A 23 -17.68 5.59 18.83
N SER A 24 -16.42 5.47 18.41
CA SER A 24 -16.00 4.67 17.25
C SER A 24 -16.24 3.18 17.48
N ALA A 25 -15.91 2.67 18.67
CA ALA A 25 -16.15 1.27 19.02
C ALA A 25 -17.64 0.92 19.01
N LYS A 26 -18.49 1.81 19.56
CA LYS A 26 -19.95 1.64 19.54
C LYS A 26 -20.51 1.67 18.12
N LEU A 27 -20.00 2.56 17.27
CA LEU A 27 -20.44 2.68 15.87
C LEU A 27 -20.10 1.41 15.05
N LEU A 28 -18.97 0.78 15.33
CA LEU A 28 -18.53 -0.46 14.69
C LEU A 28 -19.08 -1.73 15.35
N ASP A 29 -19.85 -1.61 16.43
CA ASP A 29 -20.35 -2.74 17.23
C ASP A 29 -19.23 -3.67 17.74
N VAL A 30 -18.13 -3.07 18.22
CA VAL A 30 -16.99 -3.79 18.81
C VAL A 30 -16.83 -3.47 20.30
N PRO A 31 -16.22 -4.37 21.09
CA PRO A 31 -15.92 -4.09 22.50
C PRO A 31 -15.03 -2.86 22.65
N VAL A 32 -15.42 -1.92 23.52
CA VAL A 32 -14.68 -0.67 23.74
C VAL A 32 -13.26 -0.97 24.28
N PRO A 33 -12.19 -0.60 23.54
CA PRO A 33 -10.83 -0.85 24.00
C PRO A 33 -10.45 0.07 25.17
N LYS A 34 -9.58 -0.42 26.06
CA LYS A 34 -9.02 0.38 27.15
C LYS A 34 -7.98 1.35 26.59
N VAL A 35 -8.03 2.62 26.98
CA VAL A 35 -7.02 3.61 26.57
C VAL A 35 -5.95 3.74 27.65
N LYS A 36 -4.67 3.62 27.27
CA LYS A 36 -3.51 3.82 28.14
C LYS A 36 -2.66 4.98 27.62
N PHE A 37 -2.49 5.99 28.48
CA PHE A 37 -1.62 7.14 28.21
C PHE A 37 -0.22 6.88 28.75
N TRP A 38 0.80 7.08 27.90
CA TRP A 38 2.20 6.91 28.26
C TRP A 38 2.92 8.25 28.33
N GLY A 39 3.66 8.50 29.41
CA GLY A 39 4.32 9.79 29.62
C GLY A 39 5.44 10.09 28.61
N HIS A 40 6.09 9.06 28.07
CA HIS A 40 7.20 9.18 27.11
C HIS A 40 7.06 8.15 25.97
N TRP A 41 7.71 8.48 24.85
CA TRP A 41 7.60 7.73 23.60
C TRP A 41 8.59 6.54 23.51
N GLY A 42 9.77 6.68 24.13
CA GLY A 42 10.96 5.86 23.83
C GLY A 42 10.89 4.36 24.19
N ASP A 43 9.99 3.94 25.07
CA ASP A 43 9.98 2.54 25.54
C ASP A 43 8.85 1.69 24.93
N HIS A 44 7.92 2.29 24.21
CA HIS A 44 6.66 1.60 23.84
C HIS A 44 6.21 1.78 22.38
N PHE A 45 6.75 2.77 21.67
CA PHE A 45 6.30 3.13 20.32
C PHE A 45 7.43 2.93 19.30
N HIS A 46 7.09 2.47 18.10
CA HIS A 46 8.04 2.45 16.98
C HIS A 46 8.17 3.82 16.33
N GLU A 47 9.33 4.10 15.71
CA GLU A 47 9.63 5.39 15.06
C GLU A 47 8.53 5.87 14.10
N GLY A 48 7.90 6.99 14.46
CA GLY A 48 6.79 7.59 13.72
C GLY A 48 5.38 7.22 14.19
N GLU A 49 5.22 6.29 15.13
CA GLU A 49 3.90 5.96 15.69
C GLU A 49 3.45 6.99 16.72
N ARG A 50 2.24 7.52 16.55
CA ARG A 50 1.59 8.43 17.51
C ARG A 50 0.77 7.66 18.55
N ALA A 51 0.12 6.60 18.09
CA ALA A 51 -0.67 5.66 18.85
C ALA A 51 -0.56 4.27 18.19
N HIS A 52 -0.94 3.23 18.93
CA HIS A 52 -1.07 1.87 18.40
C HIS A 52 -2.06 1.06 19.24
N ILE A 53 -2.59 -0.01 18.65
CA ILE A 53 -3.48 -0.95 19.33
C ILE A 53 -2.80 -2.29 19.62
N HIS A 54 -3.02 -2.79 20.84
CA HIS A 54 -2.75 -4.16 21.26
C HIS A 54 -4.05 -4.95 21.15
N ILE A 55 -4.29 -5.55 19.98
CA ILE A 55 -5.55 -6.22 19.65
C ILE A 55 -5.86 -7.33 20.66
N GLU A 56 -4.85 -8.11 21.04
CA GLU A 56 -4.99 -9.22 21.99
C GLU A 56 -5.44 -8.77 23.39
N GLU A 57 -5.02 -7.58 23.81
CA GLU A 57 -5.37 -7.00 25.11
C GLU A 57 -6.60 -6.07 25.05
N ASN A 58 -7.15 -5.85 23.85
CA ASN A 58 -8.16 -4.83 23.55
C ASN A 58 -7.80 -3.46 24.16
N LYS A 59 -6.57 -2.99 23.90
CA LYS A 59 -5.99 -1.80 24.52
C LYS A 59 -5.33 -0.90 23.50
N ILE A 60 -5.65 0.38 23.51
CA ILE A 60 -5.00 1.42 22.69
C ILE A 60 -4.01 2.19 23.56
N CYS A 61 -2.79 2.37 23.05
CA CYS A 61 -1.73 3.12 23.69
C CYS A 61 -1.47 4.42 22.91
N ILE A 62 -1.30 5.54 23.61
CA ILE A 62 -0.95 6.83 23.02
C ILE A 62 0.04 7.57 23.92
N ALA A 63 1.04 8.21 23.30
CA ALA A 63 2.02 9.03 24.03
C ALA A 63 1.42 10.39 24.40
N GLU A 64 1.55 10.80 25.66
CA GLU A 64 1.07 12.10 26.15
C GLU A 64 1.77 13.27 25.47
N THR A 65 3.03 13.09 25.09
CA THR A 65 3.81 14.09 24.33
C THR A 65 3.20 14.33 22.96
N GLU A 66 2.80 13.27 22.25
CA GLU A 66 2.16 13.37 20.93
C GLU A 66 0.75 13.95 21.06
N LEU A 67 -0.02 13.48 22.04
CA LEU A 67 -1.36 13.98 22.31
C LEU A 67 -1.36 15.51 22.53
N ASN A 68 -0.36 16.02 23.26
CA ASN A 68 -0.20 17.47 23.47
C ASN A 68 0.04 18.26 22.18
N LEU A 69 0.69 17.66 21.18
CA LEU A 69 0.99 18.31 19.90
C LEU A 69 -0.18 18.24 18.91
N MET A 70 -1.06 17.25 19.04
CA MET A 70 -2.15 17.01 18.10
C MET A 70 -3.28 18.05 18.20
N THR A 71 -3.93 18.39 17.08
CA THR A 71 -5.20 19.14 17.11
C THR A 71 -6.37 18.24 17.55
N GLU A 72 -7.53 18.83 17.86
CA GLU A 72 -8.72 18.04 18.20
C GLU A 72 -9.15 17.11 17.06
N GLU A 73 -9.03 17.56 15.81
CA GLU A 73 -9.32 16.76 14.62
C GLU A 73 -8.34 15.60 14.47
N GLU A 74 -7.04 15.85 14.67
CA GLU A 74 -6.03 14.79 14.65
C GLU A 74 -6.30 13.74 15.73
N ILE A 75 -6.71 14.16 16.92
CA ILE A 75 -7.10 13.26 18.03
C ILE A 75 -8.23 12.33 17.60
N LYS A 76 -9.27 12.89 16.97
CA LYS A 76 -10.44 12.13 16.48
C LYS A 76 -10.05 11.14 15.38
N VAL A 77 -9.26 11.60 14.40
CA VAL A 77 -8.77 10.75 13.29
C VAL A 77 -7.89 9.61 13.82
N THR A 78 -6.94 9.89 14.70
CA THR A 78 -6.08 8.86 15.28
C THR A 78 -6.89 7.87 16.12
N ALA A 79 -7.81 8.32 16.96
CA ALA A 79 -8.69 7.41 17.70
C ALA A 79 -9.49 6.48 16.78
N SER A 80 -10.08 7.01 15.70
CA SER A 80 -10.81 6.21 14.71
C SER A 80 -9.92 5.24 13.93
N HIS A 81 -8.70 5.65 13.59
CA HIS A 81 -7.68 4.79 12.97
C HIS A 81 -7.35 3.58 13.85
N GLU A 82 -7.04 3.80 15.13
CA GLU A 82 -6.70 2.73 16.06
C GLU A 82 -7.87 1.78 16.32
N VAL A 83 -9.10 2.28 16.44
CA VAL A 83 -10.29 1.41 16.59
C VAL A 83 -10.53 0.58 15.31
N SER A 84 -10.26 1.13 14.12
CA SER A 84 -10.43 0.40 12.86
C SER A 84 -9.53 -0.83 12.76
N HIS A 85 -8.39 -0.82 13.44
CA HIS A 85 -7.49 -1.97 13.51
C HIS A 85 -8.09 -3.19 14.24
N ILE A 86 -9.15 -3.01 15.03
CA ILE A 86 -9.89 -4.13 15.66
C ILE A 86 -10.51 -5.05 14.59
N HIS A 87 -10.97 -4.50 13.46
CA HIS A 87 -11.50 -5.30 12.34
C HIS A 87 -10.42 -5.71 11.35
N HIS A 88 -9.40 -4.87 11.13
CA HIS A 88 -8.44 -5.03 10.05
C HIS A 88 -7.03 -4.72 10.52
N GLN A 89 -6.19 -5.75 10.65
CA GLN A 89 -4.78 -5.58 11.05
C GLN A 89 -3.97 -4.78 10.01
N ASP A 90 -4.26 -4.96 8.72
CA ASP A 90 -3.55 -4.30 7.63
C ASP A 90 -4.27 -3.04 7.12
N HIS A 91 -3.53 -2.04 6.64
CA HIS A 91 -4.04 -0.79 6.04
C HIS A 91 -4.61 -0.95 4.61
N GLY A 92 -5.36 -2.03 4.35
CA GLY A 92 -5.98 -2.30 3.05
C GLY A 92 -7.21 -1.44 2.74
N MET A 93 -7.84 -1.73 1.60
CA MET A 93 -9.08 -1.03 1.16
C MET A 93 -10.23 -1.16 2.17
N GLU A 94 -10.38 -2.32 2.81
CA GLU A 94 -11.41 -2.53 3.83
C GLU A 94 -11.12 -1.75 5.11
N PHE A 95 -9.85 -1.65 5.53
CA PHE A 95 -9.44 -0.78 6.63
C PHE A 95 -9.82 0.68 6.35
N GLN A 96 -9.46 1.19 5.17
CA GLN A 96 -9.78 2.57 4.80
C GLN A 96 -11.29 2.81 4.76
N ARG A 97 -12.07 1.82 4.33
CA ARG A 97 -13.52 1.89 4.33
C ARG A 97 -14.08 1.97 5.76
N THR A 98 -13.59 1.12 6.65
CA THR A 98 -13.97 1.10 8.07
C THR A 98 -13.60 2.42 8.77
N GLN A 99 -12.38 2.92 8.53
CA GLN A 99 -11.93 4.22 9.04
C GLN A 99 -12.84 5.36 8.56
N ASN A 100 -13.15 5.40 7.26
CA ASN A 100 -14.06 6.41 6.70
C ASN A 100 -15.45 6.32 7.34
N ILE A 101 -15.98 5.12 7.54
CA ILE A 101 -17.28 4.93 8.21
C ILE A 101 -17.23 5.52 9.62
N THR A 102 -16.15 5.29 10.38
CA THR A 102 -16.01 5.88 11.72
C THR A 102 -15.88 7.40 11.70
N GLU A 103 -15.05 7.94 10.81
CA GLU A 103 -14.83 9.39 10.72
C GLU A 103 -16.11 10.13 10.29
N PHE A 104 -16.81 9.63 9.27
CA PHE A 104 -18.06 10.25 8.79
C PHE A 104 -19.24 9.99 9.73
N GLY A 105 -19.32 8.81 10.34
CA GLY A 105 -20.40 8.45 11.25
C GLY A 105 -20.37 9.23 12.57
N LEU A 106 -19.20 9.73 12.96
CA LEU A 106 -19.00 10.56 14.15
C LEU A 106 -18.85 12.05 13.85
N TRP A 107 -19.05 12.46 12.61
CA TRP A 107 -18.99 13.86 12.24
C TRP A 107 -20.16 14.63 12.87
N GLU A 108 -19.85 15.48 13.84
CA GLU A 108 -20.80 16.39 14.47
C GLU A 108 -20.93 17.65 13.62
N ARG A 109 -22.17 18.06 13.35
CA ARG A 109 -22.43 19.29 12.61
C ARG A 109 -21.91 20.48 13.42
N PRO A 110 -21.19 21.43 12.79
CA PRO A 110 -20.78 22.65 13.48
C PRO A 110 -22.01 23.35 14.09
N PRO A 111 -21.90 23.89 15.31
CA PRO A 111 -22.99 24.64 15.92
C PRO A 111 -23.40 25.81 15.01
N GLY A 112 -24.71 26.02 14.85
CA GLY A 112 -25.25 27.03 13.92
C GLY A 112 -25.43 26.54 12.48
N THR A 113 -25.11 25.29 12.17
CA THR A 113 -25.51 24.69 10.88
C THR A 113 -27.02 24.46 10.89
N ILE A 114 -27.77 25.40 10.32
CA ILE A 114 -29.20 25.22 10.02
C ILE A 114 -29.26 24.14 8.95
N GLY A 115 -29.61 22.91 9.36
CA GLY A 115 -29.87 21.85 8.41
C GLY A 115 -31.01 22.30 7.51
N ALA A 116 -30.77 22.43 6.21
CA ALA A 116 -31.82 22.73 5.22
C ALA A 116 -32.79 21.55 5.00
N LEU A 117 -32.89 20.65 5.98
CA LEU A 117 -33.81 19.54 5.98
C LEU A 117 -35.03 19.95 6.82
N PRO A 118 -36.26 19.75 6.31
CA PRO A 118 -37.48 20.02 7.05
C PRO A 118 -37.45 19.37 8.43
N GLU A 119 -38.12 19.98 9.41
CA GLU A 119 -38.25 19.44 10.77
C GLU A 119 -38.87 18.02 10.77
N ASP A 120 -39.65 17.74 9.73
CA ASP A 120 -40.34 16.48 9.46
C ASP A 120 -39.52 15.50 8.61
N TYR A 121 -38.24 15.78 8.35
CA TYR A 121 -37.38 14.89 7.59
C TYR A 121 -37.05 13.65 8.42
N GLU A 122 -37.94 12.66 8.38
CA GLU A 122 -37.57 11.30 8.67
C GLU A 122 -36.62 10.84 7.57
N PRO A 123 -35.35 10.50 7.88
CA PRO A 123 -34.50 9.86 6.88
C PRO A 123 -35.26 8.62 6.44
N GLU A 124 -35.67 8.58 5.16
CA GLU A 124 -36.29 7.39 4.58
C GLU A 124 -35.40 6.24 5.02
N LYS A 125 -35.96 5.29 5.81
CA LYS A 125 -35.25 4.07 6.16
C LYS A 125 -34.78 3.53 4.83
N ILE A 126 -33.49 3.67 4.54
CA ILE A 126 -32.89 3.16 3.33
C ILE A 126 -33.08 1.67 3.51
N LYS A 127 -34.18 1.14 2.96
CA LYS A 127 -34.41 -0.30 2.91
C LYS A 127 -33.16 -0.78 2.25
N GLU A 128 -32.32 -1.49 2.99
CA GLU A 128 -31.11 -2.10 2.46
C GLU A 128 -31.59 -2.83 1.20
N ARG A 129 -31.32 -2.22 0.05
CA ARG A 129 -31.66 -2.82 -1.23
C ARG A 129 -30.68 -3.98 -1.22
N LYS A 130 -31.17 -5.17 -0.81
CA LYS A 130 -30.44 -6.43 -0.94
C LYS A 130 -29.88 -6.34 -2.34
N ASN A 131 -28.56 -6.16 -2.41
CA ASN A 131 -27.88 -5.70 -3.59
C ASN A 131 -27.98 -6.89 -4.54
N ARG A 132 -29.10 -6.99 -5.27
CA ARG A 132 -29.37 -8.06 -6.21
C ARG A 132 -28.31 -7.83 -7.25
N GLN A 133 -27.18 -8.52 -7.10
CA GLN A 133 -26.08 -8.47 -8.05
C GLN A 133 -26.71 -8.53 -9.41
N VAL A 134 -26.55 -7.46 -10.19
CA VAL A 134 -27.12 -7.39 -11.53
C VAL A 134 -26.39 -8.47 -12.30
N LYS A 135 -26.97 -9.68 -12.35
CA LYS A 135 -26.40 -10.93 -12.91
C LYS A 135 -26.09 -10.84 -14.41
N TYR A 136 -26.10 -9.63 -14.97
CA TYR A 136 -26.04 -9.35 -16.39
C TYR A 136 -25.11 -8.19 -16.75
N ARG A 137 -24.36 -7.57 -15.81
CA ARG A 137 -23.39 -6.51 -16.18
C ARG A 137 -21.97 -7.08 -16.26
N CYS A 138 -21.30 -6.85 -17.38
CA CYS A 138 -19.88 -7.19 -17.53
C CYS A 138 -19.03 -6.36 -16.56
N ASN A 139 -18.15 -7.00 -15.78
CA ASN A 139 -17.24 -6.33 -14.82
C ASN A 139 -16.00 -5.71 -15.47
N TYR A 140 -15.94 -5.66 -16.81
CA TYR A 140 -14.85 -4.99 -17.51
C TYR A 140 -15.16 -3.49 -17.59
N HIS A 141 -14.26 -2.66 -17.06
CA HIS A 141 -14.46 -1.22 -16.84
C HIS A 141 -14.90 -0.44 -18.09
N LEU A 142 -14.54 -0.90 -19.30
CA LEU A 142 -14.93 -0.25 -20.56
C LEU A 142 -16.16 -0.90 -21.25
N CYS A 143 -16.55 -2.12 -20.87
CA CYS A 143 -17.56 -2.85 -21.63
C CYS A 143 -18.98 -2.37 -21.33
N ASN A 144 -19.34 -2.21 -20.05
CA ASN A 144 -20.68 -1.82 -19.56
C ASN A 144 -21.92 -2.52 -20.17
N LYS A 145 -21.73 -3.52 -21.06
CA LYS A 145 -22.80 -4.26 -21.72
C LYS A 145 -23.63 -5.04 -20.69
N ARG A 146 -24.95 -4.99 -20.84
CA ARG A 146 -25.92 -5.75 -20.05
C ARG A 146 -26.35 -7.03 -20.79
N THR A 147 -25.50 -8.05 -20.81
CA THR A 147 -25.70 -9.29 -21.58
C THR A 147 -25.51 -10.53 -20.70
N LYS A 148 -25.67 -11.74 -21.28
CA LYS A 148 -25.37 -12.99 -20.57
C LYS A 148 -23.88 -12.99 -20.17
N THR A 149 -23.61 -13.01 -18.88
CA THR A 149 -22.26 -13.07 -18.34
C THR A 149 -21.89 -14.47 -17.90
N LYS A 150 -20.59 -14.78 -17.89
CA LYS A 150 -20.00 -16.01 -17.36
C LYS A 150 -19.03 -15.64 -16.24
N LYS A 151 -18.98 -16.48 -15.20
CA LYS A 151 -18.04 -16.32 -14.08
C LYS A 151 -16.63 -16.76 -14.53
N CYS A 152 -15.63 -15.90 -14.34
CA CYS A 152 -14.23 -16.25 -14.57
C CYS A 152 -13.77 -17.29 -13.54
N LYS A 153 -12.99 -18.28 -13.97
CA LYS A 153 -12.47 -19.36 -13.11
C LYS A 153 -11.44 -18.89 -12.07
N TYR A 154 -10.80 -17.74 -12.30
CA TYR A 154 -9.68 -17.27 -11.48
C TYR A 154 -10.06 -16.12 -10.55
N CYS A 155 -10.67 -15.04 -11.07
CA CYS A 155 -11.04 -13.87 -10.26
C CYS A 155 -12.51 -13.85 -9.82
N GLU A 156 -13.28 -14.89 -10.16
CA GLU A 156 -14.68 -15.04 -9.77
C GLU A 156 -15.67 -13.94 -10.21
N ASN A 157 -15.20 -12.99 -11.03
CA ASN A 157 -16.01 -11.91 -11.58
C ASN A 157 -16.81 -12.36 -12.80
N TYR A 158 -17.87 -11.62 -13.13
CA TYR A 158 -18.77 -11.90 -14.27
C TYR A 158 -18.43 -11.06 -15.50
N PHE A 159 -18.19 -11.70 -16.64
CA PHE A 159 -17.82 -11.03 -17.89
C PHE A 159 -18.71 -11.49 -19.06
N CYS A 160 -18.91 -10.63 -20.07
CA CYS A 160 -19.56 -11.02 -21.31
C CYS A 160 -18.65 -11.92 -22.16
N ALA A 161 -19.17 -12.47 -23.26
CA ALA A 161 -18.38 -13.29 -24.19
C ALA A 161 -17.11 -12.58 -24.69
N ASP A 162 -17.19 -11.27 -24.91
CA ASP A 162 -16.09 -10.43 -25.40
C ASP A 162 -15.05 -10.09 -24.33
N HIS A 163 -15.18 -10.54 -23.08
CA HIS A 163 -14.21 -10.23 -22.02
C HIS A 163 -14.01 -11.41 -21.06
N ILE A 164 -14.41 -12.64 -21.44
CA ILE A 164 -14.36 -13.79 -20.52
C ILE A 164 -12.96 -14.36 -20.34
N ASN A 165 -12.06 -14.18 -21.31
CA ASN A 165 -10.73 -14.77 -21.24
C ASN A 165 -9.84 -13.96 -20.32
N PRO A 166 -9.18 -14.57 -19.33
CA PRO A 166 -8.26 -13.85 -18.47
C PRO A 166 -6.96 -13.53 -19.22
N SER A 167 -6.40 -12.34 -18.98
CA SER A 167 -5.09 -11.91 -19.46
C SER A 167 -4.23 -11.39 -18.31
N GLU A 168 -2.91 -11.34 -18.53
CA GLU A 168 -1.97 -10.78 -17.56
C GLU A 168 -2.23 -9.28 -17.38
N PRO A 169 -2.37 -8.79 -16.14
CA PRO A 169 -2.50 -7.35 -15.90
C PRO A 169 -1.20 -6.66 -16.32
N HIS A 170 -1.32 -5.65 -17.17
CA HIS A 170 -0.17 -4.88 -17.61
C HIS A 170 0.31 -3.95 -16.48
N MET A 171 1.54 -4.17 -16.01
CA MET A 171 2.19 -3.31 -15.00
C MET A 171 3.17 -2.28 -15.61
N GLY A 172 3.20 -2.15 -16.94
CA GLY A 172 4.10 -1.23 -17.65
C GLY A 172 3.61 0.22 -17.66
N ASN A 173 4.33 1.09 -18.37
CA ASN A 173 3.97 2.49 -18.53
C ASN A 173 2.62 2.64 -19.22
N ILE A 174 1.81 3.63 -18.81
CA ILE A 174 0.45 3.88 -19.36
C ILE A 174 0.46 3.96 -20.90
N SER A 175 1.53 4.48 -21.51
CA SER A 175 1.68 4.56 -22.97
C SER A 175 1.70 3.20 -23.68
N GLU A 176 2.22 2.15 -23.05
CA GLU A 176 2.24 0.79 -23.62
C GLU A 176 0.91 0.06 -23.42
N SER A 177 0.15 0.42 -22.38
CA SER A 177 -1.12 -0.20 -22.06
C SER A 177 -2.18 -0.03 -23.15
N TYR A 178 -2.17 1.10 -23.87
CA TYR A 178 -3.11 1.39 -24.96
C TYR A 178 -3.00 0.42 -26.14
N ASN A 179 -1.80 -0.04 -26.47
CA ASN A 179 -1.61 -0.95 -27.61
C ASN A 179 -2.10 -2.38 -27.32
N ARG A 180 -2.18 -2.79 -26.04
CA ARG A 180 -2.73 -4.09 -25.62
C ARG A 180 -4.24 -4.06 -25.34
N LEU A 181 -4.82 -2.89 -25.12
CA LEU A 181 -6.28 -2.75 -24.96
C LEU A 181 -7.05 -3.15 -26.22
N GLU A 182 -6.35 -3.30 -27.36
CA GLU A 182 -6.90 -3.83 -28.61
C GLU A 182 -6.95 -5.37 -28.68
N GLU A 183 -6.41 -6.10 -27.70
CA GLU A 183 -6.59 -7.55 -27.59
C GLU A 183 -8.05 -7.86 -27.26
N LYS A 184 -8.86 -7.89 -28.32
CA LYS A 184 -10.28 -8.24 -28.27
C LYS A 184 -10.43 -9.55 -27.51
N ASN A 185 -11.41 -9.60 -26.60
CA ASN A 185 -11.81 -10.81 -25.90
C ASN A 185 -11.12 -11.14 -24.56
N THR A 186 -10.34 -10.24 -23.96
CA THR A 186 -9.68 -10.50 -22.67
C THR A 186 -10.03 -9.53 -21.53
N HIS A 187 -9.78 -9.92 -20.28
CA HIS A 187 -9.82 -9.05 -19.11
C HIS A 187 -8.57 -9.23 -18.23
N PRO A 188 -8.03 -8.15 -17.66
CA PRO A 188 -6.91 -8.24 -16.73
C PRO A 188 -7.34 -9.02 -15.49
N CYS A 189 -6.61 -10.09 -15.17
CA CYS A 189 -6.96 -11.02 -14.11
C CYS A 189 -5.76 -11.31 -13.20
N MET A 190 -5.68 -10.62 -12.06
CA MET A 190 -4.56 -10.77 -11.12
C MET A 190 -4.38 -12.20 -10.58
N PRO A 191 -5.44 -12.94 -10.19
CA PRO A 191 -5.28 -14.34 -9.76
C PRO A 191 -4.77 -15.27 -10.87
N TYR A 192 -5.14 -15.01 -12.13
CA TYR A 192 -4.63 -15.76 -13.28
C TYR A 192 -3.13 -15.51 -13.50
N PHE A 193 -2.67 -14.26 -13.31
CA PHE A 193 -1.26 -13.92 -13.38
C PHE A 193 -0.42 -14.71 -12.36
N HIS A 194 -0.83 -14.77 -11.09
CA HIS A 194 -0.15 -15.60 -10.09
C HIS A 194 -0.14 -17.09 -10.43
N TYR A 195 -1.23 -17.59 -11.04
CA TYR A 195 -1.25 -18.96 -11.56
C TYR A 195 -0.19 -19.18 -12.65
N LEU A 196 -0.03 -18.22 -13.57
CA LEU A 196 1.00 -18.28 -14.61
C LEU A 196 2.42 -18.20 -14.02
N GLU A 197 2.68 -17.33 -13.05
CA GLU A 197 3.98 -17.24 -12.36
C GLU A 197 4.34 -18.56 -11.68
N LYS A 198 3.40 -19.16 -10.95
CA LYS A 198 3.60 -20.45 -10.29
C LYS A 198 3.86 -21.57 -11.30
N LYS A 199 3.12 -21.58 -12.41
CA LYS A 199 3.31 -22.54 -13.49
C LYS A 199 4.69 -22.39 -14.13
N LYS A 200 5.10 -21.16 -14.46
CA LYS A 200 6.41 -20.86 -15.03
C LYS A 200 7.54 -21.29 -14.11
N LYS A 201 7.46 -20.96 -12.81
CA LYS A 201 8.45 -21.39 -11.81
C LYS A 201 8.60 -22.92 -11.77
N LEU A 202 7.48 -23.65 -11.83
CA LEU A 202 7.50 -25.12 -11.85
C LEU A 202 8.10 -25.68 -13.14
N GLU A 203 7.84 -25.04 -14.28
CA GLU A 203 8.44 -25.40 -15.57
C GLU A 203 9.94 -25.13 -15.59
N ASP A 204 10.37 -23.98 -15.06
CA ASP A 204 11.79 -23.61 -14.91
C ASP A 204 12.53 -24.60 -14.00
N GLU A 205 11.91 -25.01 -12.88
CA GLU A 205 12.46 -26.04 -11.99
C GLU A 205 12.58 -27.41 -12.68
N ARG A 206 11.58 -27.80 -13.48
CA ARG A 206 11.62 -29.05 -14.27
C ARG A 206 12.70 -29.00 -15.33
N TYR A 207 12.82 -27.86 -16.01
CA TYR A 207 13.83 -27.62 -17.04
C TYR A 207 15.24 -27.63 -16.44
N GLY A 208 15.47 -26.94 -15.32
CA GLY A 208 16.74 -26.97 -14.59
C GLY A 208 17.15 -28.40 -14.21
N LYS A 209 16.23 -29.19 -13.66
CA LYS A 209 16.48 -30.62 -13.36
C LYS A 209 16.81 -31.44 -14.61
N ALA A 210 16.21 -31.13 -15.75
CA ALA A 210 16.53 -31.81 -17.02
C ALA A 210 17.93 -31.44 -17.51
N LEU A 211 18.32 -30.17 -17.43
CA LEU A 211 19.66 -29.71 -17.77
C LEU A 211 20.72 -30.34 -16.85
N ASP A 212 20.47 -30.39 -15.53
CA ASP A 212 21.37 -31.03 -14.58
C ASP A 212 21.62 -32.50 -14.94
N ARG A 213 20.58 -33.23 -15.36
CA ARG A 213 20.71 -34.62 -15.82
C ARG A 213 21.53 -34.75 -17.12
N MET A 214 21.46 -33.75 -18.01
CA MET A 214 22.23 -33.75 -19.25
C MET A 214 23.71 -33.44 -19.02
N PHE A 215 24.03 -32.48 -18.16
CA PHE A 215 25.41 -32.04 -17.90
C PHE A 215 26.14 -32.85 -16.82
N PHE A 216 25.42 -33.34 -15.80
CA PHE A 216 25.98 -34.16 -14.72
C PHE A 216 25.73 -35.65 -14.90
N ARG A 217 25.33 -36.10 -16.10
CA ARG A 217 25.57 -37.48 -16.52
C ARG A 217 27.08 -37.67 -16.48
N LYS A 218 27.55 -38.23 -15.36
CA LYS A 218 28.92 -38.65 -15.13
C LYS A 218 29.50 -39.08 -16.48
N LYS A 219 30.54 -38.37 -16.92
CA LYS A 219 31.72 -39.07 -17.41
C LYS A 219 31.99 -40.09 -16.30
N GLU A 220 31.40 -41.28 -16.42
CA GLU A 220 32.08 -42.48 -15.97
C GLU A 220 33.38 -42.39 -16.74
N ALA A 221 34.36 -41.80 -16.06
CA ALA A 221 35.72 -41.85 -16.51
C ALA A 221 35.93 -43.35 -16.69
N GLN A 222 35.94 -43.80 -17.94
CA GLN A 222 36.78 -44.93 -18.28
C GLN A 222 38.09 -44.59 -17.60
N VAL A 223 38.39 -45.37 -16.56
CA VAL A 223 39.66 -45.33 -15.85
C VAL A 223 40.67 -45.81 -16.87
N VAL A 224 41.00 -44.94 -17.82
CA VAL A 224 42.21 -45.09 -18.61
C VAL A 224 43.28 -44.80 -17.59
N GLU A 225 44.03 -45.82 -17.22
CA GLU A 225 45.10 -45.77 -16.25
C GLU A 225 46.20 -44.86 -16.79
N TYR A 226 46.06 -43.55 -16.58
CA TYR A 226 47.09 -42.59 -16.94
C TYR A 226 48.21 -42.74 -15.91
N LYS A 227 49.38 -43.22 -16.37
CA LYS A 227 50.64 -43.12 -15.63
C LYS A 227 50.76 -41.71 -15.08
N ILE A 228 50.86 -41.62 -13.75
CA ILE A 228 50.97 -40.39 -12.99
C ILE A 228 52.27 -39.68 -13.42
N ILE A 229 52.13 -38.65 -14.25
CA ILE A 229 53.18 -37.64 -14.42
C ILE A 229 53.03 -36.67 -13.24
N PRO A 230 54.07 -36.44 -12.43
CA PRO A 230 53.99 -35.56 -11.27
C PRO A 230 53.59 -34.14 -11.70
N LYS A 231 52.43 -33.68 -11.20
CA LYS A 231 51.96 -32.31 -11.38
C LYS A 231 52.84 -31.37 -10.57
N LYS A 232 53.56 -30.48 -11.28
CA LYS A 232 54.11 -29.25 -10.72
C LYS A 232 52.97 -28.42 -10.13
N GLU A 233 53.18 -27.91 -8.92
CA GLU A 233 52.30 -27.00 -8.19
C GLU A 233 51.99 -25.77 -9.05
N THR A 234 50.74 -25.63 -9.49
CA THR A 234 50.24 -24.39 -10.09
C THR A 234 49.48 -23.58 -9.04
N GLU A 235 50.22 -22.60 -8.53
CA GLU A 235 49.84 -21.25 -8.10
C GLU A 235 48.42 -20.97 -7.61
N ARG A 236 48.42 -20.49 -6.35
CA ARG A 236 47.34 -19.81 -5.64
C ARG A 236 46.67 -18.75 -6.52
N LYS A 237 45.33 -18.77 -6.56
CA LYS A 237 44.49 -17.67 -7.08
C LYS A 237 44.92 -16.36 -6.43
N SER A 238 45.54 -15.49 -7.22
CA SER A 238 45.91 -14.13 -6.82
C SER A 238 44.67 -13.35 -6.44
N LYS A 239 44.79 -12.53 -5.38
CA LYS A 239 43.79 -11.53 -5.00
C LYS A 239 43.48 -10.67 -6.23
N PRO A 240 42.21 -10.24 -6.43
CA PRO A 240 41.88 -9.33 -7.53
C PRO A 240 42.78 -8.11 -7.46
N ASP A 241 43.38 -7.80 -8.60
CA ASP A 241 44.33 -6.72 -8.80
C ASP A 241 43.74 -5.42 -8.23
N ASN A 242 44.56 -4.66 -7.50
CA ASN A 242 44.15 -3.42 -6.84
C ASN A 242 43.56 -2.43 -7.87
N LEU A 243 44.03 -2.53 -9.12
CA LEU A 243 43.56 -1.77 -10.27
C LEU A 243 42.08 -2.03 -10.62
N GLU A 244 41.58 -3.26 -10.43
CA GLU A 244 40.18 -3.59 -10.74
C GLU A 244 39.23 -3.06 -9.67
N ARG A 245 39.67 -3.03 -8.40
CA ARG A 245 38.91 -2.38 -7.32
C ARG A 245 38.80 -0.88 -7.51
N GLU A 246 39.87 -0.21 -7.95
CA GLU A 246 39.85 1.22 -8.26
C GLU A 246 38.89 1.55 -9.41
N ARG A 247 38.85 0.73 -10.46
CA ARG A 247 37.90 0.92 -11.57
C ARG A 247 36.44 0.79 -11.13
N ILE A 248 36.14 -0.15 -10.25
CA ILE A 248 34.78 -0.32 -9.70
C ILE A 248 34.39 0.90 -8.87
N HIS A 249 35.27 1.38 -8.00
CA HIS A 249 35.02 2.56 -7.18
C HIS A 249 34.81 3.83 -8.00
N GLN A 250 35.58 4.02 -9.09
CA GLN A 250 35.39 5.15 -10.00
C GLN A 250 34.02 5.13 -10.70
N LYS A 251 33.57 3.95 -11.15
CA LYS A 251 32.23 3.79 -11.76
C LYS A 251 31.12 4.11 -10.76
N ASP A 252 31.25 3.67 -9.51
CA ASP A 252 30.24 3.93 -8.48
C ASP A 252 30.11 5.43 -8.17
N GLU A 253 31.23 6.17 -8.14
CA GLU A 253 31.19 7.63 -7.94
C GLU A 253 30.59 8.38 -9.14
N GLU A 254 30.82 7.92 -10.36
CA GLU A 254 30.20 8.50 -11.57
C GLU A 254 28.68 8.29 -11.59
N ILE A 255 28.21 7.10 -11.17
CA ILE A 255 26.77 6.79 -11.01
C ILE A 255 26.14 7.68 -9.94
N LYS A 256 26.80 7.88 -8.79
CA LYS A 256 26.30 8.77 -7.73
C LYS A 256 26.21 10.23 -8.20
N LYS A 257 27.16 10.69 -9.02
CA LYS A 257 27.17 12.05 -9.55
C LYS A 257 25.99 12.29 -10.50
N THR A 258 25.78 11.39 -11.46
CA THR A 258 24.67 11.47 -12.42
C THR A 258 23.30 11.43 -11.74
N LEU A 259 23.15 10.62 -10.67
CA LEU A 259 21.93 10.61 -9.85
C LEU A 259 21.66 11.94 -9.16
N ARG A 260 22.69 12.60 -8.60
CA ARG A 260 22.53 13.92 -7.95
C ARG A 260 22.11 15.00 -8.96
N GLU A 261 22.73 15.03 -10.13
CA GLU A 261 22.40 15.97 -11.21
C GLU A 261 20.94 15.78 -11.69
N GLY A 262 20.49 14.54 -11.84
CA GLY A 262 19.11 14.22 -12.20
C GLY A 262 18.08 14.70 -11.16
N LEU A 263 18.37 14.51 -9.88
CA LEU A 263 17.53 14.99 -8.79
C LEU A 263 17.45 16.51 -8.72
N GLU A 264 18.56 17.21 -8.98
CA GLU A 264 18.61 18.67 -9.01
C GLU A 264 17.79 19.24 -10.19
N MET A 265 17.93 18.65 -11.37
CA MET A 265 17.12 18.99 -12.55
C MET A 265 15.61 18.79 -12.30
N HIS A 266 15.23 17.72 -11.60
CA HIS A 266 13.84 17.48 -11.22
C HIS A 266 13.32 18.56 -10.23
N ARG A 267 14.13 18.96 -9.23
CA ARG A 267 13.79 20.06 -8.30
C ARG A 267 13.60 21.39 -9.03
N LEU A 268 14.46 21.72 -9.98
CA LEU A 268 14.35 22.95 -10.79
C LEU A 268 13.09 22.97 -11.65
N LYS A 269 12.74 21.83 -12.29
CA LYS A 269 11.47 21.69 -13.04
C LYS A 269 10.25 21.88 -12.14
N LYS A 270 10.26 21.35 -10.92
CA LYS A 270 9.17 21.52 -9.94
C LYS A 270 9.00 22.98 -9.49
N ARG A 271 10.10 23.74 -9.35
CA ARG A 271 10.06 25.18 -9.02
C ARG A 271 9.49 26.03 -10.17
N ARG A 272 9.80 25.72 -11.43
CA ARG A 272 9.29 26.48 -12.60
C ARG A 272 7.77 26.37 -12.76
N LYS A 273 7.17 25.21 -12.46
CA LYS A 273 5.71 25.01 -12.57
C LYS A 273 4.87 25.81 -11.56
N LYS A 274 5.45 26.28 -10.44
CA LYS A 274 4.71 27.01 -9.39
C LYS A 274 4.67 28.54 -9.59
N ARG A 275 5.51 29.10 -10.45
CA ARG A 275 5.58 30.56 -10.68
C ARG A 275 4.40 31.19 -11.44
N PRO A 276 3.76 30.56 -12.44
CA PRO A 276 2.66 31.23 -13.15
C PRO A 276 1.41 31.41 -12.29
N ILE A 277 1.17 30.53 -11.31
CA ILE A 277 0.00 30.61 -10.43
C ILE A 277 0.09 31.83 -9.50
N LEU A 278 1.28 32.14 -8.98
CA LEU A 278 1.46 33.27 -8.06
C LEU A 278 1.26 34.62 -8.75
N ILE A 279 1.69 34.74 -10.01
CA ILE A 279 1.53 35.97 -10.81
C ILE A 279 0.05 36.20 -11.14
N ILE A 280 -0.71 35.13 -11.47
CA ILE A 280 -2.15 35.22 -11.73
C ILE A 280 -2.92 35.64 -10.47
N VAL A 281 -2.56 35.11 -9.29
CA VAL A 281 -3.21 35.49 -8.02
C VAL A 281 -2.94 36.95 -7.64
N ILE A 282 -1.71 37.46 -7.87
CA ILE A 282 -1.40 38.88 -7.61
C ILE A 282 -2.14 39.79 -8.58
N LEU A 283 -2.25 39.44 -9.86
CA LEU A 283 -3.03 40.22 -10.84
C LEU A 283 -4.53 40.26 -10.50
N PHE A 284 -5.09 39.17 -9.96
CA PHE A 284 -6.48 39.12 -9.49
C PHE A 284 -6.75 39.92 -8.21
N LEU A 285 -5.71 40.27 -7.43
CA LEU A 285 -5.86 41.08 -6.21
C LEU A 285 -5.70 42.60 -6.47
N ILE A 286 -5.21 42.98 -7.66
CA ILE A 286 -5.01 44.38 -8.06
C ILE A 286 -6.16 44.89 -8.94
N LEU A 287 -6.92 43.99 -9.58
CA LEU A 287 -8.16 44.27 -10.32
C LEU A 287 -9.38 44.23 -9.39
#